data_AF-A0A1W1Y942-F1
#
_entry.id   AF-A0A1W1Y942-F1
#
_cell.length_a   1.000
_cell.length_b   1.000
_cell.length_c   1.000
_cell.angle_alpha   90.00
_cell.angle_beta   90.00
_cell.angle_gamma   90.00
#
_symmetry.space_group_name_H-M   'P 1'
#
loop_
_entity.id
_entity.type
_entity.pdbx_description
1 polymer ?
#
loop_
_entity_poly.entity_id
_entity_poly.type
_entity_poly.pdbx_seq_one_letter_code
_entity_poly.pdbx_strand_id
1 'polypeptide(L)'
;MAKIEKRRHLAVFGEAFCLMKYREPVEGGRVEWIWNSRDGITPFCVLDPEQAGRSPREGEKPILWQHIDWKEDVCVPNWIPAVGSRVFANIPDYDPQRDGPHNVETVVVDEEMHDRFRQRAEWFPIVVSRRAGRVA
;
A
#
# COMPACT_ATOMS: atom_id res chain seq x y z
N MET A 1 -19.09 30.15 6.01
CA MET A 1 -17.96 29.47 6.69
C MET A 1 -18.34 28.00 6.85
N ALA A 2 -17.87 27.13 5.95
CA ALA A 2 -18.18 25.69 6.03
C ALA A 2 -17.44 25.06 7.22
N LYS A 3 -18.17 24.36 8.09
CA LYS A 3 -17.57 23.53 9.15
C LYS A 3 -16.85 22.36 8.49
N ILE A 4 -15.53 22.35 8.55
CA ILE A 4 -14.74 21.17 8.22
C ILE A 4 -14.90 20.20 9.39
N GLU A 5 -15.86 19.28 9.29
CA GLU A 5 -15.92 18.12 10.18
C GLU A 5 -14.72 17.22 9.90
N LYS A 6 -13.80 17.14 10.86
CA LYS A 6 -12.69 16.18 10.83
C LYS A 6 -13.27 14.76 10.85
N ARG A 7 -13.43 14.14 9.68
CA ARG A 7 -13.79 12.73 9.56
C ARG A 7 -12.66 11.90 10.16
N ARG A 8 -12.87 11.36 11.36
CA ARG A 8 -12.09 10.22 11.87
C ARG A 8 -12.44 9.02 10.99
N HIS A 9 -11.65 8.76 9.94
CA HIS A 9 -11.61 7.45 9.34
C HIS A 9 -11.00 6.50 10.37
N LEU A 10 -11.85 5.81 11.12
CA LEU A 10 -11.42 4.66 11.91
C LEU A 10 -11.19 3.55 10.90
N ALA A 11 -9.92 3.25 10.62
CA ALA A 11 -9.59 2.09 9.80
C ALA A 11 -10.14 0.83 10.45
N VAL A 12 -10.84 0.01 9.67
CA VAL A 12 -11.37 -1.30 10.06
C VAL A 12 -10.22 -2.30 10.22
N PHE A 13 -9.18 -2.20 9.39
CA PHE A 13 -8.03 -3.10 9.40
C PHE A 13 -6.77 -2.42 9.95
N GLY A 14 -6.00 -3.16 10.77
CA GLY A 14 -4.80 -2.64 11.44
C GLY A 14 -3.63 -2.33 10.49
N GLU A 15 -3.67 -2.85 9.27
CA GLU A 15 -2.68 -2.64 8.20
C GLU A 15 -3.03 -1.47 7.27
N ALA A 16 -4.19 -0.85 7.47
CA ALA A 16 -4.58 0.32 6.69
C ALA A 16 -3.57 1.44 6.91
N PHE A 17 -3.14 2.04 5.81
CA PHE A 17 -2.11 3.08 5.80
C PHE A 17 -0.74 2.66 6.33
N CYS A 18 -0.45 1.35 6.37
CA CYS A 18 0.87 0.86 6.69
C CYS A 18 1.82 0.92 5.47
N LEU A 19 3.06 1.26 5.74
CA LEU A 19 4.20 1.08 4.85
C LEU A 19 4.85 -0.26 5.20
N MET A 20 4.97 -1.15 4.21
CA MET A 20 5.33 -2.56 4.41
C MET A 20 6.46 -2.97 3.46
N LYS A 21 7.33 -3.88 3.88
CA LYS A 21 8.48 -4.33 3.08
C LYS A 21 8.18 -5.60 2.29
N TYR A 22 8.44 -5.58 0.99
CA TYR A 22 8.41 -6.75 0.14
C TYR A 22 9.81 -7.05 -0.39
N ARG A 23 10.13 -8.33 -0.51
CA ARG A 23 11.42 -8.78 -1.05
C ARG A 23 11.24 -9.86 -2.10
N GLU A 24 12.06 -9.79 -3.14
CA GLU A 24 12.20 -10.84 -4.14
C GLU A 24 12.67 -12.16 -3.50
N PRO A 25 12.11 -13.32 -3.88
CA PRO A 25 12.41 -14.62 -3.25
C PRO A 25 13.76 -15.21 -3.72
N VAL A 26 14.79 -14.38 -3.82
CA VAL A 26 16.18 -14.75 -4.16
C VAL A 26 17.16 -14.16 -3.14
N GLU A 27 18.30 -14.82 -2.97
CA GLU A 27 19.36 -14.35 -2.07
C GLU A 27 19.93 -13.01 -2.58
N GLY A 28 20.02 -12.01 -1.71
CA GLY A 28 20.39 -10.64 -2.11
C GLY A 28 19.35 -9.93 -2.98
N GLY A 29 18.14 -10.50 -3.12
CA GLY A 29 17.05 -9.95 -3.91
C GLY A 29 16.62 -8.54 -3.50
N ARG A 30 16.00 -7.84 -4.44
CA ARG A 30 15.53 -6.46 -4.27
C ARG A 30 14.53 -6.36 -3.13
N VAL A 31 14.51 -5.21 -2.46
CA VAL A 31 13.55 -4.86 -1.40
C VAL A 31 12.80 -3.60 -1.83
N GLU A 32 11.49 -3.60 -1.59
CA GLU A 32 10.62 -2.48 -1.89
C GLU A 32 9.68 -2.20 -0.72
N TRP A 33 9.44 -0.93 -0.46
CA TRP A 33 8.41 -0.49 0.48
C TRP A 33 7.14 -0.13 -0.27
N ILE A 34 6.03 -0.78 0.09
CA ILE A 34 4.72 -0.58 -0.55
C ILE A 34 3.76 -0.04 0.50
N TRP A 35 3.12 1.07 0.19
CA TRP A 35 2.15 1.70 1.09
C TRP A 35 0.73 1.24 0.79
N ASN A 36 -0.04 0.85 1.81
CA ASN A 36 -1.44 0.48 1.66
C ASN A 36 -2.36 1.68 1.87
N SER A 37 -2.83 2.30 0.79
CA SER A 37 -3.74 3.44 0.90
C SER A 37 -5.19 3.03 1.21
N ARG A 38 -5.48 1.73 1.33
CA ARG A 38 -6.82 1.14 1.52
C ARG A 38 -7.06 0.80 2.98
N ASP A 39 -8.34 0.71 3.31
CA ASP A 39 -8.81 0.03 4.52
C ASP A 39 -9.25 -1.39 4.15
N GLY A 40 -8.27 -2.30 4.07
CA GLY A 40 -8.49 -3.67 3.60
C GLY A 40 -7.25 -4.54 3.75
N ILE A 41 -7.45 -5.85 3.50
CA ILE A 41 -6.42 -6.87 3.69
C ILE A 41 -5.21 -6.62 2.77
N THR A 42 -4.01 -6.62 3.33
CA THR A 42 -2.75 -6.55 2.58
C THR A 42 -2.31 -7.96 2.18
N PRO A 43 -1.87 -8.18 0.93
CA PRO A 43 -1.36 -9.47 0.49
C PRO A 43 -0.07 -9.88 1.21
N PHE A 44 0.07 -11.17 1.51
CA PHE A 44 1.34 -11.78 1.94
C PHE A 44 2.41 -11.76 0.83
N CYS A 45 1.97 -11.77 -0.43
CA CYS A 45 2.86 -11.77 -1.59
C CYS A 45 2.33 -10.82 -2.66
N VAL A 46 3.22 -10.18 -3.41
CA VAL A 46 2.90 -9.34 -4.58
C VAL A 46 3.67 -9.82 -5.80
N LEU A 47 3.13 -9.58 -7.00
CA LEU A 47 3.87 -9.84 -8.24
C LEU A 47 5.13 -8.97 -8.32
N ASP A 48 6.16 -9.50 -8.96
CA ASP A 48 7.34 -8.74 -9.33
C ASP A 48 6.93 -7.51 -10.16
N PRO A 49 7.51 -6.32 -9.90
CA PRO A 49 7.15 -5.09 -10.60
C PRO A 49 7.32 -5.17 -12.12
N GLU A 50 8.23 -6.00 -12.64
CA GLU A 50 8.45 -6.19 -14.09
C GLU A 50 7.41 -7.13 -14.72
N GLN A 51 6.66 -7.85 -13.89
CA GLN A 51 5.53 -8.69 -14.29
C GLN A 51 4.17 -8.04 -13.98
N ALA A 52 4.14 -7.05 -13.09
CA ALA A 52 2.94 -6.29 -12.76
C ALA A 52 2.44 -5.51 -14.00
N GLY A 53 1.13 -5.59 -14.28
CA GLY A 53 0.50 -4.84 -15.36
C GLY A 53 0.72 -5.38 -16.79
N ARG A 54 1.28 -6.60 -16.95
CA ARG A 54 1.34 -7.27 -18.25
C ARG A 54 0.82 -8.70 -18.18
N SER A 55 0.28 -9.19 -19.29
CA SER A 55 -0.08 -10.60 -19.41
C SER A 55 1.19 -11.48 -19.34
N PRO A 56 1.16 -12.58 -18.56
CA PRO A 56 2.25 -13.55 -18.56
C PRO A 56 2.49 -14.09 -19.98
N ARG A 57 3.76 -14.27 -20.36
CA ARG A 57 4.07 -14.98 -21.61
C ARG A 57 3.80 -16.47 -21.43
N GLU A 58 3.55 -17.19 -22.53
CA GLU A 58 3.34 -18.64 -22.48
C GLU A 58 4.56 -19.33 -21.83
N GLY A 59 4.32 -20.11 -20.76
CA GLY A 59 5.37 -20.78 -19.99
C GLY A 59 6.07 -19.91 -18.93
N GLU A 60 5.77 -18.62 -18.83
CA GLU A 60 6.33 -17.73 -17.82
C GLU A 60 5.70 -17.98 -16.44
N LYS A 61 6.53 -18.22 -15.42
CA LYS A 61 6.07 -18.38 -14.03
C LYS A 61 6.02 -17.02 -13.32
N PRO A 62 5.00 -16.76 -12.50
CA PRO A 62 4.95 -15.55 -11.69
C PRO A 62 6.06 -15.57 -10.63
N ILE A 63 6.78 -14.46 -10.52
CA ILE A 63 7.72 -14.17 -9.44
C ILE A 63 6.92 -13.43 -8.39
N LEU A 64 6.85 -14.01 -7.19
CA LEU A 64 6.09 -13.47 -6.07
C LEU A 64 7.06 -12.94 -5.01
N TRP A 65 7.09 -11.63 -4.85
CA TRP A 65 7.78 -10.96 -3.75
C TRP A 65 7.00 -11.19 -2.47
N GLN A 66 7.71 -11.43 -1.38
CA GLN A 66 7.12 -11.79 -0.08
C GLN A 66 7.16 -10.61 0.87
N HIS A 67 6.09 -10.41 1.65
CA HIS A 67 6.08 -9.48 2.77
C HIS A 67 7.04 -9.99 3.86
N ILE A 68 8.05 -9.18 4.15
CA ILE A 68 9.07 -9.47 5.15
C ILE A 68 9.02 -8.47 6.29
N ASP A 69 9.63 -8.83 7.41
CA ASP A 69 9.89 -7.93 8.53
C ASP A 69 8.65 -7.21 9.08
N TRP A 70 7.54 -7.94 9.25
CA TRP A 70 6.25 -7.51 9.84
C TRP A 70 6.35 -6.59 11.08
N LYS A 71 7.45 -6.70 11.85
CA LYS A 71 7.69 -5.87 13.03
C LYS A 71 8.12 -4.43 12.69
N GLU A 72 8.52 -4.19 11.45
CA GLU A 72 8.93 -2.88 10.92
C GLU A 72 7.82 -2.20 10.10
N ASP A 73 6.64 -2.79 10.01
CA ASP A 73 5.49 -2.15 9.38
C ASP A 73 5.12 -0.87 10.15
N VAL A 74 5.02 0.26 9.45
CA VAL A 74 4.73 1.55 10.06
C VAL A 74 3.44 2.13 9.50
N CYS A 75 2.46 2.39 10.37
CA CYS A 75 1.25 3.12 10.00
C CYS A 75 1.56 4.61 9.79
N VAL A 76 1.46 5.07 8.55
CA VAL A 76 1.67 6.46 8.12
C VAL A 76 0.47 6.93 7.27
N PRO A 77 -0.64 7.37 7.90
CA PRO A 77 -1.89 7.76 7.21
C PRO A 77 -1.77 8.85 6.14
N ASN A 78 -0.75 9.69 6.25
CA ASN A 78 -0.48 10.82 5.37
C ASN A 78 0.80 10.63 4.55
N TRP A 79 1.23 9.38 4.34
CA TRP A 79 2.34 9.11 3.44
C TRP A 79 2.01 9.64 2.04
N ILE A 80 2.97 10.33 1.43
CA ILE A 80 2.88 10.81 0.05
C ILE A 80 3.89 9.97 -0.73
N PRO A 81 3.45 8.93 -1.44
CA PRO A 81 4.35 8.09 -2.23
C PRO A 81 5.02 8.92 -3.33
N ALA A 82 6.29 8.62 -3.63
CA ALA A 82 6.97 9.23 -4.76
C ALA A 82 6.43 8.69 -6.09
N VAL A 83 6.50 9.49 -7.15
CA VAL A 83 6.24 9.03 -8.52
C VAL A 83 7.14 7.84 -8.83
N GLY A 84 6.57 6.79 -9.44
CA GLY A 84 7.22 5.51 -9.70
C GLY A 84 7.15 4.50 -8.55
N SER A 85 6.71 4.90 -7.35
CA SER A 85 6.52 3.96 -6.23
C SER A 85 5.26 3.12 -6.42
N ARG A 86 5.26 1.88 -5.95
CA ARG A 86 4.06 1.06 -5.88
C ARG A 86 3.25 1.34 -4.63
N VAL A 87 1.93 1.32 -4.76
CA VAL A 87 0.99 1.39 -3.64
C VAL A 87 -0.15 0.40 -3.83
N PHE A 88 -0.72 -0.08 -2.72
CA PHE A 88 -2.04 -0.69 -2.78
C PHE A 88 -3.07 0.42 -2.79
N ALA A 89 -3.58 0.75 -3.98
CA ALA A 89 -4.62 1.76 -4.15
C ALA A 89 -6.00 1.10 -4.16
N ASN A 90 -7.00 1.74 -3.55
CA ASN A 90 -8.38 1.37 -3.82
C ASN A 90 -8.70 1.94 -5.20
N ILE A 91 -8.71 1.08 -6.21
CA ILE A 91 -9.32 1.44 -7.49
C ILE A 91 -10.82 1.55 -7.18
N PRO A 92 -11.50 2.67 -7.50
CA PRO A 92 -12.93 2.86 -7.18
C PRO A 92 -13.85 1.74 -7.68
N ASP A 93 -13.39 0.93 -8.62
CA ASP A 93 -14.17 -0.10 -9.32
C ASP A 93 -13.76 -1.54 -8.97
N TYR A 94 -13.00 -1.80 -7.90
CA TYR A 94 -12.62 -3.17 -7.52
C TYR A 94 -13.85 -4.00 -7.10
N ASP A 95 -14.17 -5.04 -7.88
CA ASP A 95 -15.24 -5.99 -7.58
C ASP A 95 -14.60 -7.38 -7.33
N PRO A 96 -14.61 -7.90 -6.09
CA PRO A 96 -13.99 -9.18 -5.76
C PRO A 96 -14.63 -10.39 -6.48
N GLN A 97 -15.84 -10.26 -7.03
CA GLN A 97 -16.47 -11.31 -7.86
C GLN A 97 -15.99 -11.27 -9.31
N ARG A 98 -15.65 -10.08 -9.83
CA ARG A 98 -15.10 -9.88 -11.19
C ARG A 98 -13.59 -10.09 -11.23
N ASP A 99 -12.91 -9.54 -10.23
CA ASP A 99 -11.45 -9.38 -10.21
C ASP A 99 -10.77 -10.49 -9.37
N GLY A 100 -11.55 -11.33 -8.67
CA GLY A 100 -11.05 -12.46 -7.89
C GLY A 100 -10.34 -12.05 -6.57
N PRO A 101 -10.14 -12.99 -5.63
CA PRO A 101 -9.59 -12.69 -4.30
C PRO A 101 -8.09 -12.34 -4.29
N HIS A 102 -7.43 -12.36 -5.45
CA HIS A 102 -5.98 -12.22 -5.59
C HIS A 102 -5.53 -11.01 -6.42
N ASN A 103 -6.45 -10.26 -7.04
CA ASN A 103 -6.09 -9.04 -7.77
C ASN A 103 -6.02 -7.85 -6.83
N VAL A 104 -5.13 -7.94 -5.85
CA VAL A 104 -4.65 -6.77 -5.13
C VAL A 104 -3.50 -6.19 -5.96
N GLU A 105 -3.86 -5.61 -7.11
CA GLU A 105 -2.88 -5.00 -7.98
C GLU A 105 -2.29 -3.78 -7.28
N THR A 106 -0.98 -3.82 -7.06
CA THR A 106 -0.23 -2.61 -6.78
C THR A 106 -0.30 -1.72 -8.01
N VAL A 107 -0.59 -0.44 -7.82
CA VAL A 107 -0.49 0.55 -8.89
C VAL A 107 0.81 1.33 -8.74
N VAL A 108 1.42 1.69 -9.86
CA VAL A 108 2.56 2.61 -9.89
C VAL A 108 2.03 4.03 -9.84
N VAL A 109 2.54 4.83 -8.91
CA VAL A 109 2.13 6.23 -8.75
C VAL A 109 2.67 7.05 -9.91
N ASP A 110 1.79 7.67 -10.68
CA ASP A 110 2.12 8.69 -11.67
C ASP A 110 2.04 10.11 -11.06
N GLU A 111 2.34 11.14 -11.85
CA GLU A 111 2.30 12.55 -11.43
C GLU A 111 0.90 12.96 -10.93
N GLU A 112 -0.15 12.54 -11.65
CA GLU A 112 -1.53 12.89 -11.28
C GLU A 112 -1.92 12.27 -9.92
N MET A 113 -1.58 11.01 -9.71
CA MET A 113 -1.83 10.31 -8.47
C MET A 113 -0.99 10.89 -7.32
N HIS A 114 0.26 11.27 -7.57
CA HIS A 114 1.10 11.96 -6.60
C HIS A 114 0.45 13.26 -6.11
N ASP A 115 -0.03 14.10 -7.02
CA ASP A 115 -0.71 15.35 -6.66
C ASP A 115 -2.00 15.12 -5.87
N ARG A 116 -2.78 14.09 -6.22
CA ARG A 116 -3.96 13.68 -5.43
C ARG A 116 -3.57 13.29 -3.99
N PHE A 117 -2.45 12.57 -3.81
CA PHE A 117 -1.94 12.24 -2.47
C PHE A 117 -1.49 13.48 -1.70
N ARG A 118 -0.80 14.43 -2.35
CA ARG A 118 -0.42 15.71 -1.72
C ARG A 118 -1.63 16.47 -1.23
N GLN A 119 -2.62 16.67 -2.11
CA GLN A 119 -3.86 17.35 -1.76
C GLN A 119 -4.53 16.66 -0.58
N ARG A 120 -4.69 15.32 -0.62
CA ARG A 120 -5.27 14.55 0.49
C ARG A 120 -4.53 14.78 1.81
N ALA A 121 -3.20 14.79 1.82
CA ALA A 121 -2.41 14.99 3.04
C ALA A 121 -2.69 16.34 3.72
N GLU A 122 -3.08 17.36 2.96
CA GLU A 122 -3.49 18.67 3.50
C GLU A 122 -4.82 18.61 4.28
N TRP A 123 -5.70 17.67 3.96
CA TRP A 123 -7.01 17.50 4.62
C TRP A 123 -6.98 16.61 5.86
N PHE A 124 -5.91 15.83 6.07
CA PHE A 124 -5.76 14.90 7.20
C PHE A 124 -4.60 15.34 8.12
N PRO A 125 -4.85 16.22 9.11
CA PRO A 125 -3.81 16.57 10.07
C PRO A 125 -3.39 15.35 10.91
N ILE A 126 -2.08 15.20 11.04
CA ILE A 126 -1.37 14.14 11.75
C ILE A 126 -2.00 13.83 13.12
N VAL A 127 -2.36 12.57 13.35
CA VAL A 127 -2.42 11.99 14.70
C VAL A 127 -1.34 10.93 14.77
N VAL A 128 -0.12 11.31 15.19
CA VAL A 128 0.89 10.33 15.56
C VAL A 128 0.41 9.65 16.83
N SER A 129 -0.16 8.45 16.72
CA SER A 129 -0.33 7.59 17.88
C SER A 129 1.05 7.06 18.26
N ARG A 130 1.73 7.73 19.20
CA ARG A 130 2.81 7.09 19.95
C ARG A 130 2.15 5.99 20.78
N ARG A 131 2.20 4.72 20.32
CA ARG A 131 2.14 3.63 21.31
C ARG A 131 3.43 3.75 22.12
N ALA A 132 3.25 4.32 23.31
CA ALA A 132 4.27 4.45 24.33
C ALA A 132 4.96 3.10 24.52
N GLY A 133 6.30 3.12 24.45
CA GLY A 133 7.10 2.02 24.97
C GLY A 133 6.73 1.77 26.43
N ARG A 134 6.50 0.51 26.76
CA ARG A 134 6.85 0.02 28.09
C ARG A 134 8.26 -0.53 27.97
N VAL A 135 9.21 0.27 28.45
CA VAL A 135 10.53 -0.20 28.88
C VAL A 135 10.40 -0.46 30.37
N ALA A 136 10.81 -1.67 30.77
CA ALA A 136 10.82 -2.26 32.12
C ALA A 136 9.45 -2.54 32.76
#